data_AF-A0A8J7JDC3-F1
#
_entry.id   AF-A0A8J7JDC3-F1
#
_cell.length_a   1.000
_cell.length_b   1.000
_cell.length_c   1.000
_cell.angle_alpha   90.00
_cell.angle_beta   90.00
_cell.angle_gamma   90.00
#
_symmetry.space_group_name_H-M   'P 1'
#
loop_
_entity.id
_entity.type
_entity.pdbx_description
1 polymer ?
#
loop_
_entity_poly.entity_id
_entity_poly.type
_entity_poly.pdbx_seq_one_letter_code
_entity_poly.pdbx_strand_id
1 'polypeptide(L)'
;MIRNFNACKASVYNRGKPSEEFLNELIDWCRQAPDEIFVRNEIKDIYSQVVNELGPWEDLLHRKAAMLEALRVLGGFESSWDWNEGRDVTNPRSNTSCTEEAGIFQCSGDSMNFDGSLKQLLRSVSTEIDCDAFRTVTKSNHRFAIEYCARLLRFTINHHGPVKYKKINPWLRKDAVAEFKQFLSAQ
;
A
#
# COMPACT_ATOMS: atom_id res chain seq x y z
N MET A 1 -5.67 -11.51 -18.00
CA MET A 1 -6.47 -10.62 -18.87
C MET A 1 -5.68 -9.34 -19.04
N ILE A 2 -5.46 -8.84 -20.26
CA ILE A 2 -4.73 -7.59 -20.47
C ILE A 2 -5.64 -6.43 -20.04
N ARG A 3 -5.21 -5.66 -19.02
CA ARG A 3 -5.92 -4.46 -18.56
C ARG A 3 -5.31 -3.23 -19.21
N ASN A 4 -6.14 -2.41 -19.82
CA ASN A 4 -5.69 -1.16 -20.46
C ASN A 4 -5.92 0.00 -19.49
N PHE A 5 -4.86 0.47 -18.83
CA PHE A 5 -4.94 1.55 -17.86
C PHE A 5 -4.86 2.93 -18.53
N ASN A 6 -5.73 3.84 -18.11
CA ASN A 6 -5.69 5.24 -18.49
C ASN A 6 -5.55 6.13 -17.25
N ALA A 7 -6.58 6.18 -16.40
CA ALA A 7 -6.61 7.06 -15.23
C ALA A 7 -5.56 6.66 -14.18
N CYS A 8 -5.36 5.36 -13.94
CA CYS A 8 -4.36 4.84 -13.02
C CYS A 8 -2.92 5.13 -13.48
N LYS A 9 -2.68 5.43 -14.77
CA LYS A 9 -1.37 5.88 -15.29
C LYS A 9 -1.14 7.38 -15.13
N ALA A 10 -2.00 8.09 -14.40
CA ALA A 10 -1.75 9.48 -14.05
C ALA A 10 -0.46 9.62 -13.24
N SER A 11 0.32 10.66 -13.56
CA SER A 11 1.59 10.91 -12.87
C SER A 11 1.36 11.26 -11.40
N VAL A 12 2.28 10.83 -10.55
CA VAL A 12 2.36 11.21 -9.13
C VAL A 12 3.58 12.10 -8.92
N TYR A 13 3.37 13.26 -8.30
CA TYR A 13 4.36 14.27 -7.89
C TYR A 13 5.83 14.02 -8.29
N ASN A 14 6.35 14.53 -9.40
CA ASN A 14 7.78 14.38 -9.77
C ASN A 14 8.37 12.94 -9.72
N ARG A 15 7.55 11.89 -9.50
CA ARG A 15 7.92 10.47 -9.45
C ARG A 15 7.69 9.78 -10.78
N GLY A 16 6.84 10.35 -11.64
CA GLY A 16 6.46 9.76 -12.92
C GLY A 16 5.13 9.00 -12.81
N LYS A 17 5.00 7.92 -13.57
CA LYS A 17 3.77 7.12 -13.70
C LYS A 17 4.02 5.69 -13.24
N PRO A 18 3.04 5.02 -12.60
CA PRO A 18 3.17 3.61 -12.28
C PRO A 18 3.26 2.75 -13.54
N SER A 19 3.98 1.63 -13.44
CA SER A 19 4.03 0.61 -14.50
C SER A 19 2.72 -0.19 -14.56
N GLU A 20 2.42 -0.81 -15.70
CA GLU A 20 1.21 -1.63 -15.84
C GLU A 20 1.31 -2.94 -15.05
N GLU A 21 2.51 -3.47 -14.88
CA GLU A 21 2.81 -4.64 -14.06
C GLU A 21 2.39 -4.38 -12.61
N PHE A 22 2.85 -3.28 -12.01
CA PHE A 22 2.47 -2.89 -10.65
C PHE A 22 0.95 -2.71 -10.49
N LEU A 23 0.29 -2.04 -11.46
CA LEU A 23 -1.16 -1.84 -11.42
C LEU A 23 -1.94 -3.15 -11.54
N ASN A 24 -1.47 -4.10 -12.35
CA ASN A 24 -2.06 -5.42 -12.44
C ASN A 24 -1.89 -6.20 -11.13
N GLU A 25 -0.70 -6.18 -10.53
CA GLU A 25 -0.44 -6.85 -9.24
C GLU A 25 -1.35 -6.32 -8.11
N LEU A 26 -1.60 -5.01 -8.06
CA LEU A 26 -2.56 -4.41 -7.13
C LEU A 26 -3.97 -5.01 -7.29
N ILE A 27 -4.47 -5.11 -8.52
CA ILE A 27 -5.81 -5.62 -8.79
C ILE A 27 -5.87 -7.13 -8.49
N ASP A 28 -4.86 -7.88 -8.92
CA ASP A 28 -4.81 -9.33 -8.76
C ASP A 28 -4.68 -9.73 -7.28
N TRP A 29 -3.94 -8.95 -6.48
CA TRP A 29 -3.96 -9.06 -5.02
C TRP A 29 -5.36 -8.76 -4.46
N CYS A 30 -5.95 -7.61 -4.80
CA CYS A 30 -7.19 -7.15 -4.20
C CYS A 30 -8.39 -8.08 -4.46
N ARG A 31 -8.40 -8.75 -5.62
CA ARG A 31 -9.40 -9.80 -5.93
C ARG A 31 -9.35 -10.98 -4.97
N GLN A 32 -8.18 -11.29 -4.42
CA GLN A 32 -7.96 -12.41 -3.49
C GLN A 32 -7.87 -11.96 -2.03
N ALA A 33 -7.74 -10.66 -1.80
CA ALA A 33 -7.58 -10.08 -0.48
C ALA A 33 -8.89 -10.24 0.34
N PRO A 34 -8.79 -10.64 1.62
CA PRO A 34 -9.95 -10.74 2.51
C PRO A 34 -10.72 -9.41 2.64
N ASP A 35 -12.04 -9.50 2.62
CA ASP A 35 -12.93 -8.32 2.70
C ASP A 35 -12.71 -7.49 3.97
N GLU A 36 -12.31 -8.13 5.08
CA GLU A 36 -11.96 -7.49 6.36
C GLU A 36 -10.92 -6.36 6.23
N ILE A 37 -10.01 -6.43 5.24
CA ILE A 37 -9.00 -5.39 5.01
C ILE A 37 -9.68 -4.08 4.57
N PHE A 38 -10.88 -4.17 4.01
CA PHE A 38 -11.56 -3.05 3.37
C PHE A 38 -12.81 -2.58 4.13
N VAL A 39 -13.42 -3.39 5.01
CA VAL A 39 -14.61 -2.98 5.78
C VAL A 39 -14.35 -1.75 6.66
N ARG A 40 -15.40 -1.09 7.13
CA ARG A 40 -15.29 0.07 8.02
C ARG A 40 -14.57 -0.30 9.32
N ASN A 41 -13.67 0.57 9.78
CA ASN A 41 -13.05 0.49 11.10
C ASN A 41 -13.63 1.57 12.02
N GLU A 42 -13.53 1.37 13.33
CA GLU A 42 -13.93 2.35 14.34
C GLU A 42 -12.81 3.37 14.64
N ILE A 43 -11.57 3.05 14.30
CA ILE A 43 -10.42 3.94 14.46
C ILE A 43 -10.19 4.81 13.22
N LYS A 44 -9.41 5.88 13.41
CA LYS A 44 -8.90 6.69 12.31
C LYS A 44 -7.83 5.92 11.54
N ASP A 45 -8.10 5.69 10.27
CA ASP A 45 -7.31 4.90 9.34
C ASP A 45 -7.19 5.60 7.97
N ILE A 46 -6.66 4.91 6.97
CA ILE A 46 -6.52 5.45 5.61
C ILE A 46 -7.84 5.95 5.03
N TYR A 47 -8.96 5.28 5.27
CA TYR A 47 -10.25 5.71 4.74
C TYR A 47 -10.68 7.02 5.37
N SER A 48 -10.51 7.19 6.67
CA SER A 48 -10.80 8.49 7.30
C SER A 48 -9.82 9.60 6.87
N GLN A 49 -8.61 9.24 6.42
CA GLN A 49 -7.61 10.19 5.92
C GLN A 49 -7.89 10.71 4.50
N VAL A 50 -8.53 9.89 3.65
CA VAL A 50 -8.75 10.19 2.21
C VAL A 50 -10.22 10.37 1.83
N VAL A 51 -11.13 10.41 2.81
CA VAL A 51 -12.58 10.50 2.58
C VAL A 51 -13.00 11.78 1.83
N ASN A 52 -12.27 12.88 2.00
CA ASN A 52 -12.61 14.13 1.33
C ASN A 52 -12.29 14.09 -0.17
N GLU A 53 -11.29 13.31 -0.54
CA GLU A 53 -10.79 13.18 -1.91
C GLU A 53 -11.52 12.08 -2.67
N LEU A 54 -11.73 10.93 -2.03
CA LEU A 54 -12.24 9.72 -2.69
C LEU A 54 -13.65 9.32 -2.25
N GLY A 55 -14.11 9.81 -1.10
CA GLY A 55 -15.46 9.52 -0.60
C GLY A 55 -16.57 10.35 -1.25
N PRO A 56 -17.81 10.23 -0.73
CA PRO A 56 -18.22 9.35 0.38
C PRO A 56 -18.16 7.86 0.03
N TRP A 57 -18.03 6.99 1.04
CA TRP A 57 -17.95 5.53 0.83
C TRP A 57 -19.31 4.96 0.46
N GLU A 58 -19.36 4.21 -0.65
CA GLU A 58 -20.60 3.66 -1.22
C GLU A 58 -20.81 2.21 -0.75
N ASP A 59 -19.88 1.34 -1.13
CA ASP A 59 -19.92 -0.09 -0.91
C ASP A 59 -18.50 -0.64 -0.69
N LEU A 60 -18.42 -1.95 -0.48
CA LEU A 60 -17.13 -2.62 -0.29
C LEU A 60 -16.23 -2.52 -1.53
N LEU A 61 -16.80 -2.57 -2.73
CA LEU A 61 -16.06 -2.50 -3.98
C LEU A 61 -15.42 -1.11 -4.18
N HIS A 62 -16.13 -0.04 -3.84
CA HIS A 62 -15.60 1.32 -3.83
C HIS A 62 -14.46 1.44 -2.82
N ARG A 63 -14.59 0.85 -1.62
CA ARG A 63 -13.52 0.87 -0.62
C ARG A 63 -12.28 0.09 -1.09
N LYS A 64 -12.46 -1.08 -1.72
CA LYS A 64 -11.38 -1.83 -2.39
C LYS A 64 -10.64 -0.97 -3.41
N ALA A 65 -11.37 -0.34 -4.33
CA ALA A 65 -10.79 0.54 -5.34
C ALA A 65 -10.09 1.77 -4.74
N ALA A 66 -10.63 2.35 -3.67
CA ALA A 66 -10.01 3.47 -2.97
C ALA A 66 -8.70 3.08 -2.27
N MET A 67 -8.62 1.87 -1.70
CA MET A 67 -7.36 1.33 -1.17
C MET A 67 -6.32 1.17 -2.27
N LEU A 68 -6.70 0.67 -3.44
CA LEU A 68 -5.77 0.55 -4.58
C LEU A 68 -5.24 1.91 -5.03
N GLU A 69 -6.08 2.94 -5.06
CA GLU A 69 -5.64 4.30 -5.38
C GLU A 69 -4.68 4.85 -4.32
N ALA A 70 -4.96 4.63 -3.04
CA ALA A 70 -4.07 5.04 -1.96
C ALA A 70 -2.69 4.35 -2.07
N LEU A 71 -2.66 3.04 -2.31
CA LEU A 71 -1.42 2.27 -2.49
C LEU A 71 -0.68 2.70 -3.76
N ARG A 72 -1.39 2.97 -4.85
CA ARG A 72 -0.80 3.45 -6.11
C ARG A 72 -0.05 4.76 -5.89
N VAL A 73 -0.67 5.73 -5.22
CA VAL A 73 -0.04 7.02 -4.94
C VAL A 73 1.07 6.88 -3.91
N LEU A 74 0.85 6.09 -2.85
CA LEU A 74 1.83 5.88 -1.79
C LEU A 74 3.12 5.24 -2.32
N GLY A 75 3.03 4.16 -3.11
CA GLY A 75 4.21 3.52 -3.70
C GLY A 75 5.05 4.46 -4.57
N GLY A 76 4.39 5.41 -5.25
CA GLY A 76 5.09 6.49 -5.95
C GLY A 76 5.87 7.39 -4.99
N PHE A 77 5.23 7.87 -3.92
CA PHE A 77 5.87 8.74 -2.93
C PHE A 77 7.04 8.10 -2.21
N GLU A 78 6.91 6.84 -1.83
CA GLU A 78 7.87 6.11 -1.00
C GLU A 78 9.09 5.63 -1.81
N SER A 79 8.89 5.07 -3.01
CA SER A 79 9.98 4.39 -3.75
C SER A 79 9.95 4.64 -5.25
N SER A 80 9.07 5.49 -5.77
CA SER A 80 8.79 5.56 -7.22
C SER A 80 8.41 4.19 -7.81
N TRP A 81 7.64 3.40 -7.04
CA TRP A 81 7.20 2.04 -7.38
C TRP A 81 8.34 1.00 -7.48
N ASP A 82 9.49 1.23 -6.84
CA ASP A 82 10.59 0.26 -6.83
C ASP A 82 10.45 -0.78 -5.70
N TRP A 83 10.19 -2.02 -6.10
CA TRP A 83 10.13 -3.18 -5.19
C TRP A 83 11.42 -3.46 -4.43
N ASN A 84 12.57 -3.07 -5.00
CA ASN A 84 13.89 -3.34 -4.42
C ASN A 84 14.43 -2.20 -3.56
N GLU A 85 13.70 -1.08 -3.47
CA GLU A 85 14.15 0.13 -2.78
C GLU A 85 14.71 -0.19 -1.39
N GLY A 86 15.89 0.36 -1.14
CA GLY A 86 16.66 0.11 0.06
C GLY A 86 16.56 1.24 1.06
N ARG A 87 17.38 1.14 2.09
CA ARG A 87 17.56 2.19 3.08
C ARG A 87 17.90 3.53 2.43
N ASP A 88 17.28 4.60 2.95
CA ASP A 88 17.87 5.94 2.86
C ASP A 88 19.20 6.00 3.63
N VAL A 89 20.30 5.93 2.90
CA VAL A 89 21.67 5.99 3.43
C VAL A 89 21.99 7.32 4.11
N THR A 90 21.19 8.36 3.89
CA THR A 90 21.40 9.68 4.50
C THR A 90 20.77 9.80 5.89
N ASN A 91 19.88 8.88 6.27
CA ASN A 91 19.25 8.86 7.60
C ASN A 91 20.06 7.98 8.58
N PRO A 92 20.78 8.56 9.56
CA PRO A 92 21.61 7.78 10.49
C PRO A 92 20.80 6.91 11.46
N ARG A 93 19.50 7.18 11.64
CA ARG A 93 18.63 6.44 12.56
C ARG A 93 18.01 5.18 11.94
N SER A 94 18.13 5.00 10.63
CA SER A 94 17.59 3.85 9.90
C SER A 94 18.68 2.78 9.70
N ASN A 95 19.48 2.48 10.73
CA ASN A 95 20.72 1.72 10.60
C ASN A 95 20.67 0.28 11.16
N THR A 96 19.52 -0.14 11.66
CA THR A 96 19.27 -1.52 12.08
C THR A 96 18.24 -2.16 11.16
N SER A 97 18.20 -3.50 11.12
CA SER A 97 17.23 -4.25 10.32
C SER A 97 15.77 -3.93 10.67
N CYS A 98 15.46 -3.57 11.92
CA CYS A 98 14.11 -3.22 12.33
C CYS A 98 13.70 -1.78 11.98
N THR A 99 14.68 -0.87 11.92
CA THR A 99 14.46 0.56 11.61
C THR A 99 14.63 0.89 10.12
N GLU A 100 15.21 -0.02 9.35
CA GLU A 100 15.35 0.14 7.91
C GLU A 100 14.00 -0.05 7.22
N GLU A 101 13.58 0.99 6.50
CA GLU A 101 12.45 0.96 5.59
C GLU A 101 12.86 0.23 4.31
N ALA A 102 12.01 -0.67 3.82
CA ALA A 102 12.35 -1.55 2.70
C ALA A 102 11.20 -1.75 1.70
N GLY A 103 11.58 -1.82 0.43
CA GLY A 103 10.71 -2.13 -0.69
C GLY A 103 9.77 -1.00 -1.07
N ILE A 104 8.76 -1.34 -1.88
CA ILE A 104 7.95 -0.34 -2.60
C ILE A 104 7.21 0.65 -1.70
N PHE A 105 6.83 0.24 -0.49
CA PHE A 105 6.07 1.06 0.46
C PHE A 105 6.94 1.58 1.60
N GLN A 106 8.24 1.27 1.61
CA GLN A 106 9.18 1.72 2.64
C GLN A 106 8.67 1.43 4.07
N CYS A 107 8.14 0.23 4.31
CA CYS A 107 7.76 -0.21 5.66
C CYS A 107 9.00 -0.72 6.41
N SER A 108 9.09 -0.45 7.72
CA SER A 108 10.15 -0.99 8.58
C SER A 108 9.69 -2.20 9.39
N GLY A 109 10.62 -3.06 9.83
CA GLY A 109 10.33 -4.24 10.64
C GLY A 109 9.66 -3.92 11.99
N ASP A 110 9.92 -2.74 12.56
CA ASP A 110 9.27 -2.28 13.79
C ASP A 110 7.74 -2.21 13.66
N SER A 111 7.23 -2.01 12.44
CA SER A 111 5.80 -1.94 12.19
C SER A 111 5.05 -3.23 12.50
N MET A 112 5.75 -4.38 12.57
CA MET A 112 5.13 -5.66 12.93
C MET A 112 4.58 -5.66 14.36
N ASN A 113 4.99 -4.70 15.20
CA ASN A 113 4.53 -4.57 16.58
C ASN A 113 3.25 -3.72 16.73
N PHE A 114 2.72 -3.12 15.65
CA PHE A 114 1.45 -2.39 15.73
C PHE A 114 0.25 -3.30 16.02
N ASP A 115 0.26 -4.51 15.47
CA ASP A 115 -0.77 -5.51 15.70
C ASP A 115 -0.22 -6.93 15.47
N GLY A 116 -0.65 -7.89 16.29
CA GLY A 116 -0.19 -9.27 16.19
C GLY A 116 -0.47 -9.94 14.84
N SER A 117 -1.53 -9.51 14.14
CA SER A 117 -1.87 -10.01 12.81
C SER A 117 -0.83 -9.67 11.74
N LEU A 118 -0.08 -8.57 11.88
CA LEU A 118 0.99 -8.19 10.94
C LEU A 118 2.16 -9.18 11.01
N LYS A 119 2.56 -9.55 12.23
CA LYS A 119 3.57 -10.60 12.44
C LYS A 119 3.07 -11.97 12.01
N GLN A 120 1.77 -12.22 12.15
CA GLN A 120 1.13 -13.45 11.69
C GLN A 120 1.06 -13.54 10.15
N LEU A 121 0.90 -12.41 9.46
CA LEU A 121 1.01 -12.36 8.00
C LEU A 121 2.41 -12.77 7.55
N LEU A 122 3.48 -12.30 8.21
CA LEU A 122 4.84 -12.73 7.89
C LEU A 122 5.04 -14.23 8.08
N ARG A 123 4.50 -14.80 9.18
CA ARG A 123 4.50 -16.26 9.43
C ARG A 123 3.85 -17.09 8.33
N SER A 124 2.90 -16.52 7.58
CA SER A 124 2.20 -17.23 6.51
C SER A 124 3.07 -17.44 5.26
N VAL A 125 4.16 -16.67 5.12
CA VAL A 125 5.03 -16.67 3.93
C VAL A 125 6.51 -16.90 4.25
N SER A 126 6.88 -16.95 5.53
CA SER A 126 8.26 -17.11 6.00
C SER A 126 8.32 -17.95 7.28
N THR A 127 9.36 -18.77 7.40
CA THR A 127 9.69 -19.52 8.63
C THR A 127 10.26 -18.60 9.71
N GLU A 128 11.04 -17.61 9.30
CA GLU A 128 11.60 -16.57 10.17
C GLU A 128 10.65 -15.37 10.28
N ILE A 129 10.62 -14.75 11.46
CA ILE A 129 9.65 -13.69 11.81
C ILE A 129 10.32 -12.44 12.40
N ASP A 130 11.61 -12.30 12.15
CA ASP A 130 12.41 -11.16 12.56
C ASP A 130 12.41 -10.06 11.49
N CYS A 131 13.11 -8.97 11.77
CA CYS A 131 13.16 -7.81 10.90
C CYS A 131 13.95 -8.07 9.59
N ASP A 132 14.90 -9.00 9.60
CA ASP A 132 15.66 -9.35 8.38
C ASP A 132 14.83 -10.21 7.43
N ALA A 133 14.06 -11.15 7.99
CA ALA A 133 13.04 -11.89 7.26
C ALA A 133 12.00 -10.91 6.68
N PHE A 134 11.51 -9.97 7.47
CA PHE A 134 10.58 -8.95 6.99
C PHE A 134 11.13 -8.15 5.81
N ARG A 135 12.36 -7.63 5.91
CA ARG A 135 13.03 -6.87 4.82
C ARG A 135 13.20 -7.70 3.56
N THR A 136 13.57 -8.97 3.71
CA THR A 136 13.75 -9.88 2.57
C THR A 136 12.41 -10.16 1.90
N VAL A 137 11.38 -10.49 2.68
CA VAL A 137 10.06 -10.86 2.17
C VAL A 137 9.34 -9.67 1.56
N THR A 138 9.41 -8.48 2.15
CA THR A 138 8.75 -7.28 1.60
C THR A 138 9.30 -6.87 0.23
N LYS A 139 10.56 -7.20 -0.08
CA LYS A 139 11.16 -6.96 -1.40
C LYS A 139 10.89 -8.08 -2.41
N SER A 140 10.90 -9.33 -1.96
CA SER A 140 10.82 -10.51 -2.84
C SER A 140 9.41 -11.05 -3.06
N ASN A 141 8.46 -10.72 -2.18
CA ASN A 141 7.07 -11.17 -2.25
C ASN A 141 6.14 -9.96 -2.32
N HIS A 142 5.83 -9.53 -3.54
CA HIS A 142 5.03 -8.33 -3.79
C HIS A 142 3.61 -8.44 -3.21
N ARG A 143 2.99 -9.62 -3.29
CA ARG A 143 1.67 -9.87 -2.72
C ARG A 143 1.68 -9.64 -1.20
N PHE A 144 2.71 -10.13 -0.51
CA PHE A 144 2.90 -9.86 0.91
C PHE A 144 3.07 -8.36 1.18
N ALA A 145 3.93 -7.68 0.43
CA ALA A 145 4.20 -6.25 0.63
C ALA A 145 2.95 -5.37 0.45
N ILE A 146 2.13 -5.67 -0.57
CA ILE A 146 0.84 -5.00 -0.81
C ILE A 146 -0.11 -5.24 0.37
N GLU A 147 -0.30 -6.50 0.77
CA GLU A 147 -1.22 -6.83 1.87
C GLU A 147 -0.77 -6.22 3.19
N TYR A 148 0.52 -6.31 3.47
CA TYR A 148 1.12 -5.80 4.69
C TYR A 148 0.89 -4.30 4.80
N CYS A 149 1.21 -3.54 3.75
CA CYS A 149 0.98 -2.10 3.71
C CYS A 149 -0.52 -1.75 3.85
N ALA A 150 -1.40 -2.45 3.12
CA ALA A 150 -2.84 -2.23 3.20
C ALA A 150 -3.38 -2.44 4.63
N ARG A 151 -2.93 -3.50 5.32
CA ARG A 151 -3.30 -3.78 6.72
C ARG A 151 -2.69 -2.76 7.67
N LEU A 152 -1.42 -2.39 7.51
CA LEU A 152 -0.77 -1.38 8.35
C LEU A 152 -1.51 -0.05 8.29
N LEU A 153 -1.94 0.37 7.10
CA LEU A 153 -2.77 1.55 6.87
C LEU A 153 -4.17 1.49 7.53
N ARG A 154 -4.64 0.30 7.93
CA ARG A 154 -5.84 0.13 8.75
C ARG A 154 -5.58 0.32 10.25
N PHE A 155 -4.36 0.11 10.71
CA PHE A 155 -3.97 0.27 12.12
C PHE A 155 -3.42 1.65 12.42
N THR A 156 -2.69 2.25 11.48
CA THR A 156 -2.05 3.55 11.69
C THR A 156 -1.86 4.31 10.38
N ILE A 157 -2.12 5.62 10.42
CA ILE A 157 -1.77 6.56 9.35
C ILE A 157 -0.47 7.31 9.64
N ASN A 158 0.16 7.06 10.79
CA ASN A 158 1.32 7.79 11.26
C ASN A 158 2.65 7.16 10.86
N HIS A 159 2.62 5.91 10.36
CA HIS A 159 3.83 5.21 9.91
C HIS A 159 4.38 5.84 8.62
N HIS A 160 3.50 6.04 7.64
CA HIS A 160 3.86 6.67 6.36
C HIS A 160 3.78 8.19 6.47
N GLY A 161 4.94 8.87 6.40
CA GLY A 161 5.01 10.33 6.35
C GLY A 161 4.09 10.95 5.28
N PRO A 162 4.07 10.44 4.03
CA PRO A 162 3.19 10.94 2.98
C PRO A 162 1.69 10.87 3.33
N VAL A 163 1.25 9.83 4.04
CA VAL A 163 -0.15 9.67 4.49
C VAL A 163 -0.43 10.60 5.68
N LYS A 164 0.43 10.57 6.71
CA LYS A 164 0.30 11.37 7.93
C LYS A 164 0.09 12.85 7.63
N TYR A 165 0.94 13.39 6.75
CA TYR A 165 0.94 14.81 6.38
C TYR A 165 0.08 15.11 5.14
N LYS A 166 -0.79 14.19 4.70
CA LYS A 166 -1.69 14.36 3.56
C LYS A 166 -0.99 14.73 2.24
N LYS A 167 0.28 14.34 2.07
CA LYS A 167 1.04 14.60 0.84
C LYS A 167 0.49 13.80 -0.34
N ILE A 168 -0.11 12.64 -0.08
CA ILE A 168 -0.77 11.83 -1.12
C ILE A 168 -2.08 12.46 -1.61
N ASN A 169 -2.80 13.21 -0.75
CA ASN A 169 -4.17 13.65 -1.01
C ASN A 169 -4.35 14.42 -2.34
N PRO A 170 -3.49 15.39 -2.70
CA PRO A 170 -3.62 16.11 -3.97
C PRO A 170 -3.44 15.24 -5.23
N TRP A 171 -2.94 14.02 -5.08
CA TRP A 171 -2.62 13.09 -6.18
C TRP A 171 -3.59 11.93 -6.28
N LEU A 172 -4.51 11.81 -5.32
CA LEU A 172 -5.60 10.85 -5.34
C LEU A 172 -6.64 11.29 -6.37
N ARG A 173 -7.16 10.34 -7.15
CA ARG A 173 -8.13 10.65 -8.20
C ARG A 173 -9.36 9.75 -8.17
N LYS A 174 -10.53 10.36 -8.25
CA LYS A 174 -11.81 9.64 -8.35
C LYS A 174 -11.94 8.84 -9.65
N ASP A 175 -11.36 9.31 -10.75
CA ASP A 175 -11.37 8.57 -12.02
C ASP A 175 -10.48 7.32 -11.99
N ALA A 176 -9.34 7.36 -11.28
CA ALA A 176 -8.53 6.17 -11.03
C ALA A 176 -9.26 5.17 -10.13
N VAL A 177 -9.99 5.63 -9.09
CA VAL A 177 -10.88 4.76 -8.30
C VAL A 177 -11.97 4.12 -9.17
N ALA A 178 -12.61 4.88 -10.06
CA ALA A 178 -13.60 4.35 -10.98
C ALA A 178 -13.01 3.30 -11.93
N GLU A 179 -11.81 3.54 -12.46
CA GLU A 179 -11.07 2.59 -13.31
C GLU A 179 -10.72 1.29 -12.54
N PHE A 180 -10.21 1.39 -11.31
CA PHE A 180 -10.01 0.22 -10.46
C PHE A 180 -11.33 -0.52 -10.16
N LYS A 181 -12.43 0.21 -9.88
CA LYS A 181 -13.75 -0.38 -9.63
C LYS A 181 -14.22 -1.22 -10.83
N GLN A 182 -14.00 -0.73 -12.05
CA GLN A 182 -14.30 -1.46 -13.29
C GLN A 182 -13.48 -2.75 -13.42
N PHE A 183 -12.18 -2.69 -13.16
CA PHE A 183 -11.35 -3.89 -13.23
C PHE A 183 -11.63 -4.89 -12.11
N LEU A 184 -12.12 -4.45 -10.96
CA LEU A 184 -12.50 -5.34 -9.87
C LEU A 184 -13.88 -6.00 -10.10
N SER A 185 -14.77 -5.38 -10.87
CA SER A 185 -16.09 -5.94 -11.20
C SER A 185 -16.08 -6.88 -12.41
N ALA A 186 -15.15 -6.70 -13.35
CA ALA A 186 -14.98 -7.59 -14.49
C ALA A 186 -14.34 -8.91 -14.04
N GLN A 187 -15.10 -10.01 -14.01
CA GLN A 187 -14.57 -11.35 -13.71
C GLN A 187 -13.62 -11.83 -14.80
#